data_AF-A0A124GG62-F1
#
_entry.id   AF-A0A124GG62-F1
#
_cell.length_a   1.000
_cell.length_b   1.000
_cell.length_c   1.000
_cell.angle_alpha   90.00
_cell.angle_beta   90.00
_cell.angle_gamma   90.00
#
_symmetry.space_group_name_H-M   'P 1'
#
loop_
_entity.id
_entity.type
_entity.pdbx_description
1 polymer ?
#
loop_
_entity_poly.entity_id
_entity_poly.type
_entity_poly.pdbx_seq_one_letter_code
_entity_poly.pdbx_strand_id
1 'polypeptide(L)'
;MGFEGAHAVLLRGYTVRGCWEGALQSDFEHYEDPSRPKDMPVPQDTLSRLAKAAKEFLRGEADLLEVGVNERSLTHRLAVYIGPYFKDWHVDCEYNRLRDKVKSLPKPEGEAPLDDTNAITIYPDIIVHRRQTDYNCAVIEVKKRGNNDIKLDVEKLRGMTMAGEYEYTVGLHLVIDCKAKSLSGVVAYRGGDEDAELTELAKAMFMG
;
A
#
# COMPACT_ATOMS: atom_id res chain seq x y z
N MET A 1 11.32 41.03 32.19
CA MET A 1 12.25 40.21 31.41
C MET A 1 11.41 39.16 30.69
N GLY A 2 11.14 39.41 29.41
CA GLY A 2 10.47 38.46 28.53
C GLY A 2 11.50 37.54 27.90
N PHE A 3 11.11 36.28 27.72
CA PHE A 3 11.73 35.39 26.74
C PHE A 3 10.60 34.77 25.90
N GLU A 4 10.42 35.38 24.72
CA GLU A 4 10.01 34.70 23.47
C GLU A 4 11.09 33.65 23.13
N GLY A 5 10.84 32.55 22.42
CA GLY A 5 9.65 31.98 21.82
C GLY A 5 10.03 30.59 21.29
N ALA A 6 9.05 29.69 21.19
CA ALA A 6 9.18 28.47 20.42
C ALA A 6 8.09 28.51 19.35
N HIS A 7 8.51 28.59 18.08
CA HIS A 7 7.62 28.52 16.94
C HIS A 7 6.92 27.15 16.92
N ALA A 8 5.62 27.14 17.14
CA ALA A 8 4.78 26.00 16.85
C ALA A 8 4.61 25.91 15.32
N VAL A 9 5.20 24.89 14.70
CA VAL A 9 4.78 24.46 13.37
C VAL A 9 3.44 23.76 13.56
N LEU A 10 2.37 24.35 13.02
CA LEU A 10 1.04 23.75 12.96
C LEU A 10 1.10 22.50 12.07
N LEU A 11 1.37 21.35 12.67
CA LEU A 11 1.07 20.05 12.07
C LEU A 11 -0.45 19.88 12.10
N ARG A 12 -1.03 19.56 10.94
CA ARG A 12 -2.47 19.30 10.77
C ARG A 12 -2.93 18.33 11.87
N GLY A 13 -3.97 18.75 12.58
CA GLY A 13 -4.40 18.14 13.81
C GLY A 13 -4.79 16.67 13.66
N TYR A 14 -4.03 15.82 14.34
CA TYR A 14 -4.49 14.51 14.76
C TYR A 14 -4.37 14.47 16.28
N THR A 15 -5.50 14.33 16.97
CA THR A 15 -5.50 14.08 18.41
C THR A 15 -5.57 12.57 18.60
N VAL A 16 -4.44 11.92 18.85
CA VAL A 16 -4.45 10.54 19.37
C VAL A 16 -4.51 10.65 20.89
N ARG A 17 -5.70 10.48 21.48
CA ARG A 17 -5.83 10.23 22.92
C ARG A 17 -5.81 8.72 23.15
N GLY A 18 -4.73 8.22 23.74
CA GLY A 18 -4.65 6.84 24.19
C GLY A 18 -5.50 6.57 25.45
N CYS A 19 -6.10 5.39 25.48
CA CYS A 19 -6.15 4.45 26.61
C CYS A 19 -6.94 3.22 26.15
N TRP A 20 -6.27 2.07 26.17
CA TRP A 20 -6.87 0.78 25.87
C TRP A 20 -7.60 0.28 27.11
N GLU A 21 -8.93 0.29 27.08
CA GLU A 21 -9.77 -0.58 27.90
C GLU A 21 -11.16 -0.69 27.27
N GLY A 22 -11.40 -1.81 26.58
CA GLY A 22 -12.73 -2.27 26.19
C GLY A 22 -13.37 -1.58 24.98
N ALA A 23 -13.00 -2.01 23.76
CA ALA A 23 -13.79 -1.70 22.57
C ALA A 23 -14.43 -2.99 22.02
N LEU A 24 -15.63 -3.28 22.52
CA LEU A 24 -16.57 -4.18 21.86
C LEU A 24 -17.22 -3.41 20.70
N GLN A 25 -16.98 -3.89 19.48
CA GLN A 25 -17.94 -3.88 18.37
C GLN A 25 -18.57 -2.51 18.04
N SER A 26 -17.77 -1.46 17.80
CA SER A 26 -18.26 -0.21 17.17
C SER A 26 -17.22 0.64 16.43
N ASP A 27 -15.93 0.31 16.45
CA ASP A 27 -14.88 1.20 15.88
C ASP A 27 -14.64 1.07 14.36
N PHE A 28 -15.43 0.28 13.64
CA PHE A 28 -15.25 0.08 12.19
C PHE A 28 -15.97 1.09 11.31
N GLU A 29 -16.93 1.86 11.83
CA GLU A 29 -17.88 2.57 10.96
C GLU A 29 -17.50 4.00 10.57
N HIS A 30 -16.62 4.71 11.28
CA HIS A 30 -16.40 6.15 10.98
C HIS A 30 -14.92 6.52 10.85
N TYR A 31 -14.31 6.10 9.75
CA TYR A 31 -13.13 6.81 9.23
C TYR A 31 -13.61 8.11 8.56
N GLU A 32 -13.80 9.16 9.36
CA GLU A 32 -14.14 10.50 8.84
C GLU A 32 -12.89 11.37 8.74
N ASP A 33 -12.23 11.30 7.59
CA ASP A 33 -11.28 12.33 7.16
C ASP A 33 -12.02 13.28 6.19
N PRO A 34 -12.34 14.52 6.59
CA PRO A 34 -13.06 15.47 5.73
C PRO A 34 -12.27 15.90 4.48
N SER A 35 -10.96 15.63 4.44
CA SER A 35 -10.12 15.85 3.26
C SER A 35 -10.12 14.67 2.29
N ARG A 36 -10.61 13.49 2.73
CA ARG A 36 -10.75 12.29 1.90
C ARG A 36 -11.80 12.51 0.79
N PRO A 37 -11.49 12.15 -0.46
CA PRO A 37 -12.50 12.12 -1.51
C PRO A 37 -13.63 11.16 -1.14
N LYS A 38 -14.88 11.58 -1.30
CA LYS A 38 -16.06 10.75 -0.97
C LYS A 38 -16.10 9.41 -1.69
N ASP A 39 -15.48 9.34 -2.87
CA ASP A 39 -15.41 8.15 -3.70
C ASP A 39 -14.18 7.27 -3.41
N MET A 40 -13.30 7.68 -2.49
CA MET A 40 -12.16 6.88 -2.06
C MET A 40 -12.62 5.74 -1.14
N PRO A 41 -12.54 4.48 -1.58
CA PRO A 41 -13.09 3.35 -0.82
C PRO A 41 -12.37 3.19 0.51
N VAL A 42 -13.09 2.89 1.59
CA VAL A 42 -12.49 2.56 2.89
C VAL A 42 -11.59 1.31 2.78
N PRO A 43 -10.68 1.05 3.74
CA PRO A 43 -9.74 -0.07 3.65
C PRO A 43 -10.38 -1.43 3.34
N GLN A 44 -11.51 -1.76 3.96
CA GLN A 44 -12.20 -3.04 3.77
C GLN A 44 -12.78 -3.18 2.36
N ASP A 45 -13.36 -2.11 1.81
CA ASP A 45 -13.86 -2.11 0.43
C ASP A 45 -12.70 -2.14 -0.57
N THR A 46 -11.59 -1.45 -0.26
CA THR A 46 -10.35 -1.52 -1.03
C THR A 46 -9.85 -2.96 -1.13
N LEU A 47 -9.76 -3.68 -0.01
CA LEU A 47 -9.40 -5.10 -0.01
C LEU A 47 -10.38 -5.95 -0.80
N SER A 48 -11.69 -5.73 -0.63
CA SER A 48 -12.71 -6.50 -1.35
C SER A 48 -12.57 -6.36 -2.87
N ARG A 49 -12.32 -5.14 -3.35
CA ARG A 49 -12.08 -4.84 -4.77
C ARG A 49 -10.81 -5.51 -5.29
N LEU A 50 -9.71 -5.37 -4.55
CA LEU A 50 -8.42 -5.98 -4.92
C LEU A 50 -8.49 -7.52 -4.91
N ALA A 51 -9.19 -8.12 -3.95
CA ALA A 51 -9.36 -9.56 -3.87
C ALA A 51 -10.16 -10.12 -5.06
N LYS A 52 -11.24 -9.43 -5.45
CA LYS A 52 -12.03 -9.80 -6.64
C LYS A 52 -11.18 -9.73 -7.91
N ALA A 53 -10.44 -8.63 -8.10
CA ALA A 53 -9.51 -8.47 -9.21
C ALA A 53 -8.43 -9.56 -9.24
N ALA A 54 -7.81 -9.88 -8.09
CA ALA A 54 -6.80 -10.92 -8.00
C ALA A 54 -7.36 -12.31 -8.34
N LYS A 55 -8.57 -12.63 -7.89
CA LYS A 55 -9.25 -13.90 -8.24
C LYS A 55 -9.56 -13.99 -9.73
N GLU A 56 -9.99 -12.90 -10.36
CA GLU A 56 -10.22 -12.85 -11.81
C GLU A 56 -8.91 -13.00 -12.58
N PHE A 57 -7.85 -12.31 -12.16
CA PHE A 57 -6.50 -12.44 -12.71
C PHE A 57 -6.02 -13.90 -12.66
N LEU A 58 -6.08 -14.55 -11.50
CA LEU A 58 -5.61 -15.94 -11.35
C LEU A 58 -6.39 -16.93 -12.23
N ARG A 59 -7.69 -16.69 -12.45
CA ARG A 59 -8.54 -17.51 -13.33
C ARG A 59 -8.31 -17.21 -14.81
N GLY A 60 -8.09 -15.95 -15.17
CA GLY A 60 -7.98 -15.49 -16.55
C GLY A 60 -6.58 -15.66 -17.15
N GLU A 61 -5.53 -15.70 -16.32
CA GLU A 61 -4.13 -15.72 -16.77
C GLU A 61 -3.45 -17.09 -16.55
N ALA A 62 -4.22 -18.19 -16.64
CA ALA A 62 -3.73 -19.54 -16.33
C ALA A 62 -2.48 -19.95 -17.13
N ASP A 63 -2.41 -19.59 -18.42
CA ASP A 63 -1.28 -19.91 -19.30
C ASP A 63 -0.03 -19.10 -18.93
N LEU A 64 -0.21 -17.82 -18.56
CA LEU A 64 0.85 -16.94 -18.13
C LEU A 64 1.46 -17.38 -16.79
N LEU A 65 0.63 -17.86 -15.87
CA LEU A 65 1.08 -18.43 -14.60
C LEU A 65 1.83 -19.75 -14.80
N GLU A 66 1.39 -20.58 -15.76
CA GLU A 66 1.99 -21.88 -16.04
C GLU A 66 3.44 -21.77 -16.56
N VAL A 67 3.71 -20.80 -17.43
CA VAL A 67 5.08 -20.54 -17.90
C VAL A 67 5.96 -19.82 -16.88
N GLY A 68 5.40 -19.41 -15.73
CA GLY A 68 6.16 -18.87 -14.60
C GLY A 68 6.88 -17.55 -14.89
N VAL A 69 6.22 -16.61 -15.56
CA VAL A 69 6.79 -15.30 -15.97
C VAL A 69 7.42 -14.52 -14.80
N ASN A 70 8.20 -13.48 -15.13
CA ASN A 70 8.78 -12.59 -14.12
C ASN A 70 7.71 -11.76 -13.40
N GLU A 71 8.08 -11.20 -12.24
CA GLU A 71 7.18 -10.41 -11.39
C GLU A 71 6.61 -9.20 -12.13
N ARG A 72 7.40 -8.48 -12.94
CA ARG A 72 6.91 -7.36 -13.75
C ARG A 72 5.73 -7.73 -14.66
N SER A 73 5.77 -8.91 -15.28
CA SER A 73 4.69 -9.39 -16.14
C SER A 73 3.43 -9.72 -15.33
N LEU A 74 3.60 -10.35 -14.15
CA LEU A 74 2.49 -10.60 -13.22
C LEU A 74 1.87 -9.30 -12.75
N THR A 75 2.69 -8.35 -12.31
CA THR A 75 2.32 -7.03 -11.82
C THR A 75 1.51 -6.26 -12.84
N HIS A 76 1.99 -6.18 -14.09
CA HIS A 76 1.26 -5.53 -15.17
C HIS A 76 -0.12 -6.16 -15.40
N ARG A 77 -0.18 -7.49 -15.53
CA ARG A 77 -1.46 -8.16 -15.78
C ARG A 77 -2.41 -8.01 -14.61
N LEU A 78 -1.95 -8.16 -13.37
CA LEU A 78 -2.77 -7.92 -12.18
C LEU A 78 -3.34 -6.49 -12.16
N ALA A 79 -2.54 -5.47 -12.48
CA ALA A 79 -3.01 -4.09 -12.57
C ALA A 79 -4.15 -3.90 -13.60
N VAL A 80 -4.10 -4.61 -14.73
CA VAL A 80 -5.18 -4.60 -15.73
C VAL A 80 -6.50 -5.12 -15.15
N TYR A 81 -6.48 -6.17 -14.32
CA TYR A 81 -7.68 -6.68 -13.64
C TYR A 81 -8.14 -5.79 -12.49
N ILE A 82 -7.24 -5.04 -11.85
CA ILE A 82 -7.60 -4.10 -10.78
C ILE A 82 -8.35 -2.88 -11.35
N GLY A 83 -7.92 -2.34 -12.49
CA GLY A 83 -8.48 -1.13 -13.12
C GLY A 83 -10.01 -1.01 -13.11
N PRO A 84 -10.76 -2.03 -13.59
CA PRO A 84 -12.23 -2.00 -13.61
C PRO A 84 -12.92 -1.77 -12.25
N TYR A 85 -12.26 -2.12 -11.14
CA TYR A 85 -12.79 -1.95 -9.79
C TYR A 85 -12.55 -0.54 -9.20
N PHE A 86 -11.80 0.30 -9.91
CA PHE A 86 -11.34 1.62 -9.47
C PHE A 86 -11.54 2.68 -10.57
N LYS A 87 -12.78 2.80 -11.09
CA LYS A 87 -13.12 3.57 -12.31
C LYS A 87 -12.65 5.04 -12.32
N ASP A 88 -12.73 5.73 -11.19
CA ASP A 88 -12.35 7.16 -11.07
C ASP A 88 -10.93 7.36 -10.52
N TRP A 89 -10.14 6.28 -10.51
CA TRP A 89 -8.81 6.21 -9.96
C TRP A 89 -7.86 5.60 -10.99
N HIS A 90 -6.58 5.93 -10.85
CA HIS A 90 -5.53 5.41 -11.70
C HIS A 90 -4.93 4.18 -11.04
N VAL A 91 -4.70 3.14 -11.82
CA VAL A 91 -3.97 1.94 -11.40
C VAL A 91 -2.69 1.89 -12.22
N ASP A 92 -1.58 2.25 -11.59
CA ASP A 92 -0.31 2.43 -12.28
C ASP A 92 0.77 1.51 -11.72
N CYS A 93 1.55 0.90 -12.61
CA CYS A 93 2.73 0.13 -12.23
C CYS A 93 3.97 1.02 -12.19
N GLU A 94 4.89 0.77 -11.25
CA GLU A 94 6.20 1.43 -11.14
C GLU A 94 6.11 2.99 -11.10
N TYR A 95 4.96 3.54 -10.69
CA TYR A 95 4.72 4.99 -10.73
C TYR A 95 5.42 5.71 -9.57
N ASN A 96 6.60 6.25 -9.88
CA ASN A 96 7.52 6.89 -8.95
C ASN A 96 7.34 8.41 -8.85
N ARG A 97 6.12 8.93 -9.00
CA ARG A 97 5.84 10.37 -8.88
C ARG A 97 4.77 10.66 -7.83
N LEU A 98 4.97 11.74 -7.09
CA LEU A 98 3.93 12.44 -6.35
C LEU A 98 3.90 13.85 -6.93
N ARG A 99 2.88 14.15 -7.75
CA ARG A 99 2.84 15.36 -8.58
C ARG A 99 4.08 15.44 -9.49
N ASP A 100 4.94 16.43 -9.28
CA ASP A 100 6.22 16.65 -9.97
C ASP A 100 7.41 16.04 -9.23
N LYS A 101 7.27 15.68 -7.94
CA LYS A 101 8.33 15.10 -7.12
C LYS A 101 8.54 13.62 -7.42
N VAL A 102 9.80 13.20 -7.48
CA VAL A 102 10.18 11.77 -7.52
C VAL A 102 9.93 11.14 -6.15
N LYS A 103 9.24 10.00 -6.10
CA LYS A 103 9.05 9.27 -4.85
C LYS A 103 10.38 8.72 -4.35
N SER A 104 10.67 9.02 -3.09
CA SER A 104 11.84 8.51 -2.38
C SER A 104 11.52 8.18 -0.93
N LEU A 105 12.28 7.26 -0.35
CA LEU A 105 12.29 6.96 1.09
C LEU A 105 13.68 7.24 1.68
N PRO A 106 13.80 7.50 2.99
CA PRO A 106 15.10 7.63 3.64
C PRO A 106 15.97 6.38 3.42
N LYS A 107 17.29 6.56 3.32
CA LYS A 107 18.23 5.43 3.31
C LYS A 107 18.11 4.65 4.63
N PRO A 108 18.17 3.30 4.59
CA PRO A 108 18.27 2.50 5.81
C PRO A 108 19.48 2.93 6.65
N GLU A 109 19.33 2.96 7.98
CA GLU A 109 20.44 3.30 8.89
C GLU A 109 21.61 2.32 8.71
N GLY A 110 22.83 2.84 8.56
CA GLY A 110 24.06 2.04 8.47
C GLY A 110 24.59 1.80 7.05
N GLU A 111 23.90 2.27 6.00
CA GLU A 111 24.44 2.28 4.65
C GLU A 111 25.28 3.54 4.41
N ALA A 112 26.53 3.36 3.97
CA ALA A 112 27.40 4.48 3.60
C ALA A 112 26.74 5.26 2.45
N PRO A 113 26.71 6.60 2.50
CA PRO A 113 26.17 7.38 1.40
C PRO A 113 26.98 7.09 0.13
N LEU A 114 26.36 6.40 -0.84
CA LEU A 114 26.89 6.26 -2.19
C LEU A 114 26.78 7.56 -2.99
N ASP A 115 25.96 8.51 -2.52
CA ASP A 115 25.70 9.83 -3.07
C ASP A 115 25.37 10.84 -1.94
N ASP A 116 25.33 12.13 -2.26
CA ASP A 116 25.00 13.24 -1.34
C ASP A 116 23.51 13.25 -0.88
N THR A 117 22.71 12.27 -1.29
CA THR A 117 21.28 12.21 -0.95
C THR A 117 21.00 11.15 0.11
N ASN A 118 20.38 11.52 1.23
CA ASN A 118 19.98 10.58 2.29
C ASN A 118 18.69 9.79 1.94
N ALA A 119 18.36 9.64 0.65
CA ALA A 119 17.11 9.03 0.20
C ALA A 119 17.32 8.12 -1.02
N ILE A 120 16.54 7.04 -1.09
CA ILE A 120 16.48 6.11 -2.23
C ILE A 120 15.22 6.38 -3.04
N THR A 121 15.33 6.41 -4.37
CA THR A 121 14.16 6.48 -5.25
C THR A 121 13.41 5.15 -5.19
N ILE A 122 12.08 5.20 -5.09
CA ILE A 122 11.23 4.02 -4.97
C ILE A 122 10.28 3.86 -6.15
N TYR A 123 10.03 2.61 -6.52
CA TYR A 123 9.12 2.19 -7.59
C TYR A 123 8.19 1.13 -7.01
N PRO A 124 6.98 1.50 -6.56
CA PRO A 124 6.01 0.50 -6.09
C PRO A 124 5.51 -0.34 -7.26
N ASP A 125 5.28 -1.64 -7.04
CA ASP A 125 4.85 -2.53 -8.13
C ASP A 125 3.51 -2.09 -8.73
N ILE A 126 2.51 -1.83 -7.89
CA ILE A 126 1.20 -1.28 -8.29
C ILE A 126 0.74 -0.25 -7.27
N ILE A 127 0.18 0.87 -7.76
CA ILE A 127 -0.54 1.82 -6.92
C ILE A 127 -1.94 2.08 -7.47
N VAL A 128 -2.88 2.32 -6.56
CA VAL A 128 -4.20 2.88 -6.83
C VAL A 128 -4.22 4.30 -6.26
N HIS A 129 -4.30 5.31 -7.12
CA HIS A 129 -4.12 6.71 -6.74
C HIS A 129 -4.80 7.67 -7.71
N ARG A 130 -4.82 8.96 -7.38
CA ARG A 130 -5.15 10.01 -8.34
C ARG A 130 -3.87 10.78 -8.69
N ARG A 131 -3.49 10.71 -9.96
CA ARG A 131 -2.35 11.46 -10.49
C ARG A 131 -2.55 12.97 -10.26
N GLN A 132 -1.46 13.68 -9.99
CA GLN A 132 -1.45 15.12 -9.73
C GLN A 132 -2.26 15.56 -8.49
N THR A 133 -2.56 14.63 -7.58
CA THR A 133 -3.13 14.92 -6.25
C THR A 133 -2.36 14.16 -5.18
N ASP A 134 -2.73 14.35 -3.91
CA ASP A 134 -2.15 13.63 -2.77
C ASP A 134 -3.08 12.48 -2.31
N TYR A 135 -3.91 11.97 -3.22
CA TYR A 135 -4.93 10.97 -2.90
C TYR A 135 -4.43 9.59 -3.29
N ASN A 136 -4.04 8.81 -2.28
CA ASN A 136 -3.34 7.54 -2.41
C ASN A 136 -4.15 6.42 -1.73
N CYS A 137 -4.78 5.56 -2.53
CA CYS A 137 -5.70 4.52 -2.02
C CYS A 137 -4.94 3.27 -1.59
N ALA A 138 -4.25 2.61 -2.51
CA ALA A 138 -3.54 1.37 -2.22
C ALA A 138 -2.15 1.35 -2.85
N VAL A 139 -1.20 0.74 -2.15
CA VAL A 139 0.12 0.36 -2.67
C VAL A 139 0.26 -1.14 -2.51
N ILE A 140 0.74 -1.81 -3.55
CA ILE A 140 0.81 -3.27 -3.61
C ILE A 140 2.22 -3.64 -4.08
N GLU A 141 2.87 -4.52 -3.34
CA GLU A 141 4.13 -5.18 -3.71
C GLU A 141 3.84 -6.66 -3.98
N VAL A 142 4.36 -7.18 -5.10
CA VAL A 142 4.05 -8.51 -5.60
C VAL A 142 5.31 -9.36 -5.66
N LYS A 143 5.25 -10.54 -5.04
CA LYS A 143 6.31 -11.54 -5.08
C LYS A 143 5.83 -12.86 -5.64
N LYS A 144 6.76 -13.59 -6.24
CA LYS A 144 6.56 -15.01 -6.50
C LYS A 144 6.93 -15.84 -5.28
N ARG A 145 6.20 -16.93 -5.06
CA ARG A 145 6.56 -17.92 -4.05
C ARG A 145 7.98 -18.45 -4.30
N GLY A 146 8.80 -18.45 -3.24
CA GLY A 146 10.20 -18.86 -3.28
C GLY A 146 11.20 -17.71 -3.48
N ASN A 147 10.71 -16.49 -3.77
CA ASN A 147 11.53 -15.28 -3.67
C ASN A 147 11.45 -14.75 -2.23
N ASN A 148 12.58 -14.79 -1.51
CA ASN A 148 12.64 -14.41 -0.09
C ASN A 148 13.18 -13.00 0.13
N ASP A 149 13.54 -12.28 -0.94
CA ASP A 149 13.98 -10.88 -0.83
C ASP A 149 12.75 -9.97 -0.70
N ILE A 150 12.32 -9.78 0.55
CA ILE A 150 11.13 -8.99 0.92
C ILE A 150 11.49 -7.72 1.70
N LYS A 151 12.76 -7.53 2.09
CA LYS A 151 13.14 -6.46 3.02
C LYS A 151 12.81 -5.08 2.46
N LEU A 152 13.19 -4.84 1.21
CA LEU A 152 12.91 -3.57 0.52
C LEU A 152 11.41 -3.35 0.30
N ASP A 153 10.62 -4.42 0.10
CA ASP A 153 9.17 -4.31 -0.06
C ASP A 153 8.49 -3.95 1.24
N VAL A 154 8.93 -4.53 2.36
CA VAL A 154 8.47 -4.14 3.70
C VAL A 154 8.82 -2.67 3.97
N GLU A 155 10.04 -2.23 3.68
CA GLU A 155 10.44 -0.82 3.86
C GLU A 155 9.61 0.12 2.99
N LYS A 156 9.34 -0.23 1.73
CA LYS A 156 8.42 0.50 0.85
C LYS A 156 7.02 0.60 1.45
N LEU A 157 6.42 -0.52 1.84
CA LEU A 157 5.06 -0.57 2.38
C LEU A 157 4.92 0.23 3.68
N ARG A 158 5.90 0.13 4.59
CA ARG A 158 5.94 0.95 5.81
C ARG A 158 6.05 2.43 5.45
N GLY A 159 7.05 2.82 4.67
CA GLY A 159 7.28 4.22 4.31
C GLY A 159 6.14 4.86 3.53
N MET A 160 5.42 4.09 2.71
CA MET A 160 4.32 4.58 1.89
C MET A 160 2.97 4.63 2.62
N THR A 161 2.78 3.85 3.68
CA THR A 161 1.53 3.85 4.49
C THR A 161 1.63 4.67 5.77
N MET A 162 2.84 5.05 6.19
CA MET A 162 3.07 5.94 7.33
C MET A 162 2.52 7.34 7.07
N ALA A 163 2.15 8.04 8.16
CA ALA A 163 1.82 9.47 8.11
C ALA A 163 2.95 10.27 7.44
N GLY A 164 2.61 11.17 6.51
CA GLY A 164 3.60 11.91 5.71
C GLY A 164 3.15 12.28 4.31
N GLU A 165 4.07 12.21 3.34
CA GLU A 165 3.81 12.67 1.96
C GLU A 165 2.95 11.69 1.15
N TYR A 166 2.98 10.39 1.47
CA TYR A 166 2.33 9.36 0.67
C TYR A 166 1.00 8.90 1.27
N GLU A 167 0.98 8.50 2.54
CA GLU A 167 -0.24 8.17 3.30
C GLU A 167 -1.20 7.23 2.55
N TYR A 168 -0.67 6.19 1.91
CA TYR A 168 -1.50 5.16 1.29
C TYR A 168 -2.38 4.49 2.35
N THR A 169 -3.69 4.45 2.11
CA THR A 169 -4.64 3.95 3.12
C THR A 169 -4.56 2.44 3.36
N VAL A 170 -4.06 1.70 2.36
CA VAL A 170 -3.79 0.27 2.42
C VAL A 170 -2.48 -0.03 1.71
N GLY A 171 -1.56 -0.71 2.39
CA GLY A 171 -0.44 -1.39 1.76
C GLY A 171 -0.68 -2.90 1.72
N LEU A 172 -0.29 -3.58 0.64
CA LEU A 172 -0.37 -5.04 0.54
C LEU A 172 0.95 -5.62 0.06
N HIS A 173 1.44 -6.64 0.76
CA HIS A 173 2.43 -7.56 0.22
C HIS A 173 1.72 -8.84 -0.23
N LEU A 174 1.72 -9.13 -1.53
CA LEU A 174 1.08 -10.30 -2.13
C LEU A 174 2.13 -11.32 -2.58
N VAL A 175 1.91 -12.59 -2.26
CA VAL A 175 2.77 -13.69 -2.72
C VAL A 175 1.97 -14.63 -3.61
N ILE A 176 2.34 -14.72 -4.88
CA ILE A 176 1.69 -15.56 -5.89
C ILE A 176 2.46 -16.89 -6.04
N ASP A 177 1.75 -18.01 -5.90
CA ASP A 177 2.23 -19.32 -6.33
C ASP A 177 1.74 -19.58 -7.77
N CYS A 178 2.64 -19.37 -8.73
CA CYS A 178 2.35 -19.55 -10.16
C CYS A 178 1.99 -21.00 -10.50
N LYS A 179 2.58 -21.99 -9.80
CA LYS A 179 2.32 -23.41 -10.07
C LYS A 179 0.93 -23.81 -9.56
N ALA A 180 0.58 -23.35 -8.36
CA ALA A 180 -0.72 -23.59 -7.78
C ALA A 180 -1.82 -22.67 -8.35
N LYS A 181 -1.45 -21.68 -9.19
CA LYS A 181 -2.34 -20.66 -9.76
C LYS A 181 -3.15 -19.97 -8.65
N SER A 182 -2.50 -19.64 -7.54
CA SER A 182 -3.13 -19.10 -6.33
C SER A 182 -2.26 -18.05 -5.63
N LEU A 183 -2.85 -17.33 -4.67
CA LEU A 183 -2.09 -16.55 -3.69
C LEU A 183 -1.68 -17.47 -2.54
N SER A 184 -0.38 -17.52 -2.26
CA SER A 184 0.19 -18.25 -1.13
C SER A 184 0.43 -17.39 0.10
N GLY A 185 0.27 -16.06 0.00
CA GLY A 185 0.41 -15.15 1.12
C GLY A 185 -0.12 -13.75 0.82
N VAL A 186 -0.63 -13.11 1.88
CA VAL A 186 -1.02 -11.70 1.90
C VAL A 186 -0.73 -11.12 3.28
N VAL A 187 -0.10 -9.96 3.33
CA VAL A 187 0.11 -9.15 4.53
C VAL A 187 -0.33 -7.72 4.23
N ALA A 188 -1.13 -7.13 5.12
CA ALA A 188 -1.62 -5.78 4.99
C ALA A 188 -0.87 -4.80 5.90
N TYR A 189 -0.67 -3.59 5.41
CA TYR A 189 0.01 -2.50 6.10
C TYR A 189 -0.89 -1.28 6.17
N ARG A 190 -0.86 -0.58 7.30
CA ARG A 190 -1.58 0.67 7.53
C ARG A 190 -0.81 1.51 8.55
N GLY A 191 -0.69 2.82 8.30
CA GLY A 191 -0.04 3.73 9.25
C GLY A 191 1.45 3.49 9.45
N GLY A 192 2.11 2.75 8.54
CA GLY A 192 3.54 2.47 8.61
C GLY A 192 3.92 1.13 9.23
N ASP A 193 2.94 0.33 9.64
CA ASP A 193 3.16 -0.97 10.28
C ASP A 193 2.27 -2.06 9.65
N GLU A 194 2.63 -3.32 9.92
CA GLU A 194 1.75 -4.45 9.63
C GLU A 194 0.47 -4.35 10.45
N ASP A 195 -0.67 -4.47 9.78
CA ASP A 195 -1.98 -4.39 10.40
C ASP A 195 -2.56 -5.81 10.50
N ALA A 196 -2.58 -6.37 11.71
CA ALA A 196 -2.98 -7.75 11.95
C ALA A 196 -4.46 -8.00 11.58
N GLU A 197 -5.36 -7.08 11.94
CA GLU A 197 -6.79 -7.22 11.66
C GLU A 197 -7.07 -7.13 10.15
N LEU A 198 -6.46 -6.15 9.50
CA LEU A 198 -6.59 -5.97 8.05
C LEU A 198 -5.94 -7.13 7.29
N THR A 199 -4.86 -7.71 7.83
CA THR A 199 -4.20 -8.90 7.28
C THR A 199 -5.10 -10.12 7.36
N GLU A 200 -5.75 -10.38 8.49
CA GLU A 200 -6.70 -11.50 8.61
C GLU A 200 -7.91 -11.32 7.68
N LEU A 201 -8.42 -10.10 7.58
CA LEU A 201 -9.47 -9.78 6.61
C LEU A 201 -9.02 -10.03 5.17
N ALA A 202 -7.79 -9.61 4.81
CA ALA A 202 -7.23 -9.86 3.51
C ALA A 202 -7.05 -11.37 3.24
N LYS A 203 -6.53 -12.14 4.18
CA LYS A 203 -6.43 -13.61 4.04
C LYS A 203 -7.79 -14.23 3.74
N ALA A 204 -8.83 -13.85 4.49
CA ALA A 204 -10.19 -14.36 4.27
C ALA A 204 -10.73 -14.00 2.86
N MET A 205 -10.44 -12.79 2.35
CA MET A 205 -10.93 -12.35 1.05
C MET A 205 -10.14 -12.91 -0.14
N PHE A 206 -8.82 -12.99 -0.02
CA PHE A 206 -7.91 -13.35 -1.12
C PHE A 206 -7.66 -14.86 -1.20
N MET A 207 -7.60 -15.54 -0.05
CA MET A 207 -7.21 -16.95 0.06
C MET A 207 -8.37 -17.89 0.43
N GLY A 208 -9.53 -17.35 0.82
CA GLY A 208 -10.79 -18.09 0.95
C GLY A 208 -11.53 -18.23 -0.37
#